data_AF-A0A7H8TMA8-F1
#
_entry.id   AF-A0A7H8TMA8-F1
#
_cell.length_a   1.000
_cell.length_b   1.000
_cell.length_c   1.000
_cell.angle_alpha   90.00
_cell.angle_beta   90.00
_cell.angle_gamma   90.00
#
_symmetry.space_group_name_H-M   'P 1'
#
loop_
_entity.id
_entity.type
_entity.pdbx_description
1 polymer ?
#
loop_
_entity_poly.entity_id
_entity_poly.type
_entity_poly.pdbx_seq_one_letter_code
_entity_poly.pdbx_strand_id
1 'polypeptide(L)'
;MRTTRTKASWLVTAVAGAALSAGCGGTASSTPTAASSATASPAPFGQRDVQADLEAAAAAAGVPEGLTELGSDPSPEPGETEKERKLAALIARLSPCTVSWTHDRADSASSASKPDPSRKQLELVLSNLAARGWKKSGAAKEVPVGDHGKYFMATYKKQGWTLYARHNTLSPWSQSSATVTEDACFDRLTDEEAALLED
;
A
#
# COMPACT_ATOMS: atom_id res chain seq x y z
N MET A 1 -10.78 -20.63 42.31
CA MET A 1 -11.80 -19.67 42.77
C MET A 1 -12.54 -19.14 41.56
N ARG A 2 -13.86 -19.37 41.50
CA ARG A 2 -14.76 -18.81 40.48
C ARG A 2 -15.27 -17.47 41.00
N THR A 3 -15.17 -16.42 40.22
CA THR A 3 -15.86 -15.14 40.47
C THR A 3 -16.77 -14.82 39.29
N THR A 4 -18.05 -14.70 39.59
CA THR A 4 -19.17 -14.40 38.69
C THR A 4 -19.65 -12.95 38.87
N ARG A 5 -20.28 -12.43 37.81
CA ARG A 5 -21.10 -11.19 37.70
C ARG A 5 -20.31 -9.86 37.78
N THR A 6 -20.62 -8.85 36.95
CA THR A 6 -21.96 -8.27 36.76
C THR A 6 -22.14 -7.66 35.37
N LYS A 7 -23.28 -7.93 34.72
CA LYS A 7 -23.77 -7.26 33.52
C LYS A 7 -24.34 -5.89 33.91
N ALA A 8 -23.91 -4.82 33.23
CA ALA A 8 -24.60 -3.53 33.27
C ALA A 8 -25.53 -3.44 32.05
N SER A 9 -26.84 -3.57 32.31
CA SER A 9 -27.91 -3.25 31.36
C SER A 9 -28.00 -1.74 31.19
N TRP A 10 -28.01 -1.27 29.95
CA TRP A 10 -28.51 0.06 29.61
C TRP A 10 -29.84 -0.12 28.85
N LEU A 11 -30.92 0.32 29.49
CA LEU A 11 -32.25 0.53 28.94
C LEU A 11 -32.34 1.98 28.48
N VAL A 12 -32.62 2.26 27.20
CA VAL A 12 -33.23 3.54 26.79
C VAL A 12 -34.21 3.30 25.62
N THR A 13 -35.48 3.27 26.01
CA THR A 13 -36.66 3.90 25.40
C THR A 13 -36.95 3.71 23.90
N ALA A 14 -37.91 2.82 23.62
CA ALA A 14 -38.67 2.81 22.38
C ALA A 14 -39.69 3.97 22.37
N VAL A 15 -39.68 4.82 21.34
CA VAL A 15 -40.78 5.73 21.04
C VAL A 15 -41.66 5.04 20.00
N ALA A 16 -42.83 4.60 20.45
CA ALA A 16 -43.92 4.12 19.61
C ALA A 16 -44.64 5.31 18.99
N GLY A 17 -44.50 5.49 17.67
CA GLY A 17 -45.34 6.37 16.88
C GLY A 17 -46.41 5.55 16.17
N ALA A 18 -47.60 5.48 16.76
CA ALA A 18 -48.79 4.97 16.08
C ALA A 18 -49.40 6.09 15.22
N ALA A 19 -49.46 5.88 13.91
CA ALA A 19 -50.35 6.61 13.02
C ALA A 19 -51.28 5.60 12.35
N LEU A 20 -52.55 5.69 12.71
CA LEU A 20 -53.66 4.96 12.10
C LEU A 20 -54.04 5.67 10.80
N SER A 21 -53.92 4.99 9.67
CA SER A 21 -54.65 5.33 8.46
C SER A 21 -55.35 4.07 7.93
N ALA A 22 -56.67 4.09 8.06
CA ALA A 22 -57.57 3.12 7.47
C ALA A 22 -57.64 3.36 5.95
N GLY A 23 -57.26 2.36 5.16
CA GLY A 23 -57.46 2.31 3.72
C GLY A 23 -57.86 0.90 3.33
N CYS A 24 -59.11 0.74 2.92
CA CYS A 24 -59.73 -0.52 2.51
C CYS A 24 -59.36 -0.80 1.04
N GLY A 25 -58.76 -1.95 0.74
CA GLY A 25 -58.42 -2.36 -0.63
C GLY A 25 -57.71 -3.71 -0.64
N GLY A 26 -58.34 -4.72 -1.25
CA GLY A 26 -57.98 -6.12 -1.11
C GLY A 26 -56.67 -6.59 -1.77
N THR A 27 -56.34 -7.83 -1.38
CA THR A 27 -55.46 -8.84 -1.99
C THR A 27 -53.94 -8.82 -1.78
N ALA A 28 -53.49 -10.02 -1.41
CA ALA A 28 -52.16 -10.64 -1.54
C ALA A 28 -51.18 -10.49 -0.37
N SER A 29 -50.84 -11.67 0.17
CA SER A 29 -49.68 -12.00 0.99
C SER A 29 -48.44 -11.19 0.66
N SER A 30 -47.77 -10.70 1.69
CA SER A 30 -46.31 -10.78 1.82
C SER A 30 -45.93 -10.42 3.26
N THR A 31 -45.47 -11.42 4.00
CA THR A 31 -44.69 -11.26 5.22
C THR A 31 -43.56 -10.25 4.96
N PRO A 32 -43.33 -9.24 5.81
CA PRO A 32 -42.13 -8.44 5.69
C PRO A 32 -40.95 -9.32 6.08
N THR A 33 -40.26 -9.88 5.08
CA THR A 33 -38.91 -10.39 5.24
C THR A 33 -38.08 -9.25 5.80
N ALA A 34 -37.67 -9.38 7.06
CA ALA A 34 -36.66 -8.51 7.65
C ALA A 34 -35.45 -8.53 6.72
N ALA A 35 -35.23 -7.43 5.99
CA ALA A 35 -33.99 -7.22 5.28
C ALA A 35 -32.88 -7.25 6.33
N SER A 36 -32.18 -8.38 6.41
CA SER A 36 -30.92 -8.46 7.13
C SER A 36 -30.00 -7.46 6.46
N SER A 37 -29.87 -6.28 7.08
CA SER A 37 -28.71 -5.43 6.90
C SER A 37 -27.54 -6.21 7.47
N ALA A 38 -27.04 -7.18 6.71
CA ALA A 38 -25.71 -7.71 6.91
C ALA A 38 -24.81 -6.48 6.77
N THR A 39 -24.31 -5.99 7.92
CA THR A 39 -23.21 -5.04 7.96
C THR A 39 -22.13 -5.67 7.10
N ALA A 40 -21.96 -5.15 5.87
CA ALA A 40 -20.88 -5.58 5.02
C ALA A 40 -19.61 -5.31 5.82
N SER A 41 -18.93 -6.38 6.25
CA SER A 41 -17.57 -6.24 6.75
C SER A 41 -16.80 -5.43 5.71
N PRO A 42 -16.03 -4.41 6.12
CA PRO A 42 -15.19 -3.67 5.19
C PRO A 42 -14.42 -4.67 4.33
N ALA A 43 -14.41 -4.45 3.01
CA ALA A 43 -13.61 -5.27 2.12
C ALA A 43 -12.15 -5.31 2.62
N PRO A 44 -11.44 -6.45 2.47
CA PRO A 44 -10.04 -6.51 2.85
C PRO A 44 -9.25 -5.47 2.05
N PHE A 45 -8.31 -4.80 2.72
CA PHE A 45 -7.41 -3.81 2.10
C PHE A 45 -6.54 -4.51 1.06
N GLY A 46 -6.83 -4.25 -0.22
CA GLY A 46 -6.22 -4.94 -1.36
C GLY A 46 -5.33 -4.04 -2.20
N GLN A 47 -4.80 -4.61 -3.29
CA GLN A 47 -3.86 -3.94 -4.21
C GLN A 47 -4.39 -2.58 -4.73
N ARG A 48 -5.70 -2.47 -5.01
CA ARG A 48 -6.32 -1.22 -5.45
C ARG A 48 -6.36 -0.15 -4.36
N ASP A 49 -6.58 -0.55 -3.11
CA ASP A 49 -6.56 0.39 -1.98
C ASP A 49 -5.13 0.91 -1.73
N VAL A 50 -4.13 0.03 -1.89
CA VAL A 50 -2.70 0.40 -1.84
C VAL A 50 -2.35 1.39 -2.94
N GLN A 51 -2.75 1.10 -4.18
CA GLN A 51 -2.55 2.00 -5.32
C GLN A 51 -3.16 3.37 -5.05
N ALA A 52 -4.43 3.41 -4.61
CA ALA A 52 -5.12 4.65 -4.30
C ALA A 52 -4.44 5.44 -3.17
N ASP A 53 -3.93 4.76 -2.15
CA ASP A 53 -3.16 5.40 -1.08
C ASP A 53 -1.85 6.03 -1.58
N LEU A 54 -1.11 5.31 -2.43
CA LEU A 54 0.13 5.80 -3.04
C LEU A 54 -0.12 6.99 -3.95
N GLU A 55 -1.07 6.88 -4.88
CA GLU A 55 -1.44 7.95 -5.81
C GLU A 55 -1.89 9.20 -5.05
N ALA A 56 -2.74 9.03 -4.04
CA ALA A 56 -3.26 10.17 -3.29
C ALA A 56 -2.21 10.76 -2.31
N ALA A 57 -1.21 10.00 -1.90
CA ALA A 57 -0.04 10.53 -1.17
C ALA A 57 0.93 11.28 -2.10
N ALA A 58 1.14 10.76 -3.31
CA ALA A 58 1.94 11.38 -4.37
C ALA A 58 1.31 12.70 -4.84
N ALA A 59 0.01 12.71 -5.13
CA ALA A 59 -0.74 13.91 -5.51
C ALA A 59 -0.70 14.97 -4.40
N ALA A 60 -0.88 14.58 -3.13
CA ALA A 60 -0.77 15.49 -1.99
C ALA A 60 0.66 16.05 -1.79
N ALA A 61 1.68 15.35 -2.30
CA ALA A 61 3.04 15.84 -2.34
C ALA A 61 3.32 16.74 -3.57
N GLY A 62 2.40 16.83 -4.54
CA GLY A 62 2.58 17.60 -5.77
C GLY A 62 3.30 16.82 -6.89
N VAL A 63 3.33 15.49 -6.80
CA VAL A 63 3.86 14.62 -7.85
C VAL A 63 2.82 14.46 -8.97
N PRO A 64 3.21 14.51 -10.26
CA PRO A 64 2.30 14.22 -11.36
C PRO A 64 1.75 12.78 -11.30
N GLU A 65 0.55 12.58 -11.84
CA GLU A 65 -0.09 11.27 -11.95
C GLU A 65 0.69 10.33 -12.90
N GLY A 66 0.47 9.02 -12.78
CA GLY A 66 1.06 8.02 -13.68
C GLY A 66 2.44 7.50 -13.27
N LEU A 67 2.93 7.83 -12.07
CA LEU A 67 4.17 7.29 -11.51
C LEU A 67 3.96 6.05 -10.63
N THR A 68 2.71 5.65 -10.45
CA THR A 68 2.34 4.42 -9.74
C THR A 68 2.05 3.34 -10.77
N GLU A 69 2.75 2.22 -10.66
CA GLU A 69 2.61 1.08 -11.56
C GLU A 69 2.14 -0.15 -10.77
N LEU A 70 1.22 -0.92 -11.37
CA LEU A 70 0.74 -2.17 -10.82
C LEU A 70 1.65 -3.31 -11.29
N GLY A 71 2.53 -3.75 -10.39
CA GLY A 71 3.49 -4.81 -10.68
C GLY A 71 4.34 -4.56 -11.93
N SER A 72 5.21 -5.50 -12.25
CA SER A 72 5.97 -5.48 -13.51
C SER A 72 5.81 -6.84 -14.19
N ASP A 73 5.60 -6.83 -15.50
CA ASP A 73 5.63 -8.03 -16.33
C ASP A 73 6.87 -7.96 -17.22
N PRO A 74 8.03 -8.45 -16.76
CA PRO A 74 9.26 -8.37 -17.53
C PRO A 74 9.15 -9.25 -18.77
N SER A 75 9.34 -8.63 -19.94
CA SER A 75 9.42 -9.37 -21.20
C SER A 75 10.80 -10.00 -21.32
N PRO A 76 10.91 -11.30 -21.66
CA PRO A 76 12.21 -11.97 -21.77
C PRO A 76 13.03 -11.37 -22.91
N GLU A 77 14.26 -10.97 -22.59
CA GLU A 77 15.21 -10.42 -23.57
C GLU A 77 16.08 -11.53 -24.21
N PRO A 78 16.41 -11.41 -25.51
CA PRO A 78 17.30 -12.36 -26.17
C PRO A 78 18.71 -12.30 -25.58
N GLY A 79 19.19 -13.42 -25.04
CA GLY A 79 20.51 -13.53 -24.42
C GLY A 79 20.49 -13.64 -22.89
N GLU A 80 19.31 -13.64 -22.26
CA GLU A 80 19.17 -13.78 -20.80
C GLU A 80 19.80 -15.07 -20.26
N THR A 81 20.59 -14.89 -19.21
CA THR A 81 21.07 -15.94 -18.33
C THR A 81 19.91 -16.71 -17.70
N GLU A 82 20.19 -17.92 -17.21
CA GLU A 82 19.17 -18.69 -16.49
C GLU A 82 18.70 -17.99 -15.21
N LYS A 83 19.59 -17.23 -14.56
CA LYS A 83 19.26 -16.43 -13.38
C LYS A 83 18.27 -15.32 -13.73
N GLU A 84 18.52 -14.56 -14.79
CA GLU A 84 17.61 -13.50 -15.27
C GLU A 84 16.24 -14.06 -15.63
N ARG A 85 16.18 -15.20 -16.34
CA ARG A 85 14.90 -15.86 -16.65
C ARG A 85 14.14 -16.30 -15.40
N LYS A 86 14.83 -16.83 -14.39
CA LYS A 86 14.22 -17.21 -13.10
C LYS A 86 13.70 -15.99 -12.35
N LEU A 87 14.46 -14.91 -12.33
CA LEU A 87 14.06 -13.64 -11.73
C LEU A 87 12.84 -13.04 -12.46
N ALA A 88 12.85 -13.00 -13.79
CA ALA A 88 11.74 -12.49 -14.59
C ALA A 88 10.45 -13.28 -14.33
N ALA A 89 10.53 -14.61 -14.32
CA ALA A 89 9.40 -15.48 -13.98
C ALA A 89 8.88 -15.24 -12.56
N LEU A 90 9.79 -14.99 -11.61
CA LEU A 90 9.43 -14.67 -10.23
C LEU A 90 8.71 -13.31 -10.13
N ILE A 91 9.24 -12.27 -10.78
CA ILE A 91 8.62 -10.94 -10.82
C ILE A 91 7.23 -11.00 -11.45
N ALA A 92 7.07 -11.69 -12.58
CA ALA A 92 5.77 -11.86 -13.23
C ALA A 92 4.76 -12.57 -12.30
N ARG A 93 5.20 -13.59 -11.54
CA ARG A 93 4.35 -14.27 -10.55
C ARG A 93 3.95 -13.36 -9.38
N LEU A 94 4.82 -12.43 -8.97
CA LEU A 94 4.58 -11.50 -7.85
C LEU A 94 3.89 -10.21 -8.26
N SER A 95 3.78 -9.94 -9.57
CA SER A 95 3.16 -8.72 -10.13
C SER A 95 1.76 -8.42 -9.56
N PRO A 96 0.84 -9.40 -9.38
CA PRO A 96 -0.48 -9.14 -8.78
C PRO A 96 -0.45 -8.74 -7.30
N CYS A 97 0.67 -8.95 -6.61
CA CYS A 97 0.85 -8.65 -5.18
C CYS A 97 1.76 -7.45 -4.93
N THR A 98 2.08 -6.70 -5.99
CA THR A 98 3.05 -5.61 -5.92
C THR A 98 2.46 -4.32 -6.50
N VAL A 99 2.78 -3.19 -5.87
CA VAL A 99 2.52 -1.85 -6.40
C VAL A 99 3.81 -1.06 -6.27
N SER A 100 4.29 -0.47 -7.35
CA SER A 100 5.49 0.37 -7.34
C SER A 100 5.11 1.83 -7.57
N TRP A 101 5.92 2.72 -7.01
CA TRP A 101 5.95 4.13 -7.33
C TRP A 101 7.40 4.52 -7.58
N THR A 102 7.65 5.23 -8.67
CA THR A 102 9.01 5.68 -9.01
C THR A 102 8.97 7.15 -9.43
N HIS A 103 9.89 7.93 -8.90
CA HIS A 103 10.09 9.32 -9.30
C HIS A 103 11.55 9.55 -9.62
N ASP A 104 11.84 9.62 -10.91
CA ASP A 104 13.15 9.96 -11.43
C ASP A 104 13.29 11.47 -11.57
N ARG A 105 14.49 11.95 -11.28
CA ARG A 105 14.91 13.26 -11.76
C ARG A 105 16.10 13.06 -12.69
N ALA A 106 15.84 13.21 -13.98
CA ALA A 106 16.90 13.47 -14.94
C ALA A 106 17.16 14.98 -14.91
N ASP A 107 18.11 15.42 -14.08
CA ASP A 107 18.59 16.80 -14.14
C ASP A 107 19.85 16.90 -14.98
N SER A 108 19.73 17.69 -16.04
CA SER A 108 20.85 18.31 -16.73
C SER A 108 21.69 19.10 -15.73
N ALA A 109 22.98 18.76 -15.67
CA ALA A 109 24.12 19.51 -15.16
C ALA A 109 23.87 20.54 -14.04
N SER A 110 24.62 20.36 -12.94
CA SER A 110 25.05 21.38 -11.98
C SER A 110 24.16 21.60 -10.76
N SER A 111 24.50 20.95 -9.65
CA SER A 111 25.22 21.60 -8.53
C SER A 111 25.20 20.71 -7.29
N ALA A 112 26.40 20.28 -6.86
CA ALA A 112 26.65 19.37 -5.73
C ALA A 112 26.30 19.96 -4.33
N SER A 113 25.40 20.94 -4.25
CA SER A 113 25.10 21.67 -3.01
C SER A 113 23.64 22.06 -2.83
N LYS A 114 22.74 21.68 -3.74
CA LYS A 114 21.30 21.83 -3.50
C LYS A 114 20.74 20.54 -2.90
N PRO A 115 19.88 20.61 -1.87
CA PRO A 115 19.21 19.43 -1.37
C PRO A 115 18.40 18.81 -2.50
N ASP A 116 18.60 17.51 -2.71
CA ASP A 116 17.97 16.74 -3.77
C ASP A 116 16.44 16.89 -3.69
N PRO A 117 15.79 17.50 -4.69
CA PRO A 117 14.35 17.71 -4.65
C PRO A 117 13.60 16.37 -4.69
N SER A 118 14.15 15.32 -5.29
CA SER A 118 13.53 13.99 -5.29
C SER A 118 13.50 13.38 -3.89
N ARG A 119 14.54 13.63 -3.08
CA ARG A 119 14.59 13.22 -1.68
C ARG A 119 13.49 13.87 -0.85
N LYS A 120 13.34 15.19 -0.98
CA LYS A 120 12.27 15.94 -0.29
C LYS A 120 10.89 15.46 -0.74
N GLN A 121 10.75 15.14 -2.02
CA GLN A 121 9.52 14.62 -2.58
C GLN A 121 9.14 13.28 -1.94
N LEU A 122 10.10 12.36 -1.82
CA LEU A 122 9.88 11.07 -1.15
C LEU A 122 9.47 11.28 0.32
N GLU A 123 10.10 12.21 1.04
CA GLU A 123 9.74 12.49 2.43
C GLU A 123 8.30 13.01 2.57
N LEU A 124 7.84 13.85 1.64
CA LEU A 124 6.44 14.29 1.60
C LEU A 124 5.48 13.13 1.31
N VAL A 125 5.80 12.27 0.34
CA VAL A 125 5.00 11.06 0.05
C VAL A 125 4.90 10.17 1.29
N LEU A 126 6.01 9.89 1.97
CA LEU A 126 6.05 9.08 3.18
C LEU A 126 5.27 9.71 4.34
N SER A 127 5.32 11.03 4.48
CA SER A 127 4.53 11.76 5.47
C SER A 127 3.02 11.66 5.19
N ASN A 128 2.62 11.80 3.93
CA ASN A 128 1.22 11.65 3.52
C ASN A 128 0.72 10.21 3.68
N LEU A 129 1.55 9.21 3.40
CA LEU A 129 1.24 7.81 3.70
C LEU A 129 1.08 7.57 5.20
N ALA A 130 1.96 8.17 6.03
CA ALA A 130 1.83 8.06 7.47
C ALA A 130 0.50 8.65 7.99
N ALA A 131 0.07 9.78 7.43
CA ALA A 131 -1.24 10.38 7.72
C ALA A 131 -2.42 9.46 7.29
N ARG A 132 -2.20 8.57 6.32
CA ARG A 132 -3.15 7.55 5.86
C ARG A 132 -3.07 6.23 6.64
N GLY A 133 -2.33 6.21 7.74
CA GLY A 133 -2.25 5.06 8.64
C GLY A 133 -1.15 4.05 8.31
N TRP A 134 -0.24 4.36 7.38
CA TRP A 134 0.98 3.59 7.18
C TRP A 134 1.93 3.79 8.36
N LYS A 135 2.32 2.71 9.02
CA LYS A 135 3.16 2.78 10.22
C LYS A 135 4.59 2.46 9.88
N LYS A 136 5.53 3.33 10.28
CA LYS A 136 6.95 3.07 10.11
C LYS A 136 7.34 1.79 10.89
N SER A 137 8.07 0.90 10.22
CA SER A 137 8.57 -0.35 10.77
C SER A 137 10.09 -0.27 10.87
N GLY A 138 10.59 -0.05 12.09
CA GLY A 138 12.02 0.13 12.35
C GLY A 138 12.56 1.53 12.05
N ALA A 139 13.86 1.71 12.26
CA ALA A 139 14.55 2.95 11.93
C ALA A 139 14.75 3.07 10.42
N ALA A 140 14.71 4.31 9.91
CA ALA A 140 15.18 4.54 8.55
C ALA A 140 16.70 4.36 8.52
N LYS A 141 17.21 3.77 7.44
CA LYS A 141 18.64 3.56 7.24
C LYS A 141 19.15 4.59 6.25
N GLU A 142 20.30 5.16 6.54
CA GLU A 142 21.05 6.02 5.61
C GLU A 142 22.46 5.44 5.52
N VAL A 143 22.85 4.99 4.32
CA VAL A 143 24.10 4.27 4.07
C VAL A 143 24.89 5.05 3.02
N PRO A 144 26.15 5.44 3.29
CA PRO A 144 27.00 6.04 2.29
C PRO A 144 27.35 5.01 1.20
N VAL A 145 27.31 5.43 -0.07
CA VAL A 145 27.69 4.61 -1.24
C VAL A 145 29.01 5.15 -1.78
N GLY A 146 30.11 4.76 -1.14
CA GLY A 146 31.45 5.30 -1.43
C GLY A 146 31.46 6.83 -1.39
N ASP A 147 32.20 7.43 -2.32
CA ASP A 147 32.24 8.90 -2.51
C ASP A 147 31.12 9.41 -3.44
N HIS A 148 30.22 8.53 -3.89
CA HIS A 148 29.32 8.78 -5.03
C HIS A 148 27.88 9.10 -4.63
N GLY A 149 27.56 8.98 -3.35
CA GLY A 149 26.28 9.41 -2.81
C GLY A 149 25.86 8.66 -1.56
N LYS A 150 24.55 8.65 -1.34
CA LYS A 150 23.90 8.05 -0.19
C LYS A 150 22.70 7.24 -0.64
N TYR A 151 22.46 6.17 0.11
CA TYR A 151 21.31 5.31 -0.02
C TYR A 151 20.44 5.46 1.23
N PHE A 152 19.18 5.85 1.04
CA PHE A 152 18.19 5.85 2.09
C PHE A 152 17.25 4.68 1.93
N MET A 153 16.86 4.09 3.06
CA MET A 153 15.77 3.11 3.14
C MET A 153 14.82 3.44 4.29
N ALA A 154 13.53 3.28 4.05
CA ALA A 154 12.53 3.21 5.11
C ALA A 154 11.48 2.16 4.81
N THR A 155 10.99 1.52 5.86
CA THR A 155 9.94 0.51 5.76
C THR A 155 8.69 0.98 6.47
N TYR A 156 7.53 0.77 5.86
CA TYR A 156 6.22 1.05 6.45
C TYR A 156 5.31 -0.16 6.30
N LYS A 157 4.33 -0.32 7.19
CA LYS A 157 3.35 -1.41 7.15
C LYS A 157 1.92 -0.90 7.30
N LYS A 158 0.99 -1.55 6.59
CA LYS A 158 -0.45 -1.34 6.72
C LYS A 158 -1.21 -2.60 6.30
N GLN A 159 -2.03 -3.15 7.20
CA GLN A 159 -3.03 -4.18 6.90
C GLN A 159 -2.53 -5.36 6.02
N GLY A 160 -1.36 -5.94 6.36
CA GLY A 160 -0.79 -7.07 5.62
C GLY A 160 0.04 -6.69 4.39
N TRP A 161 0.31 -5.39 4.20
CA TRP A 161 1.20 -4.87 3.17
C TRP A 161 2.43 -4.22 3.79
N THR A 162 3.58 -4.42 3.16
CA THR A 162 4.84 -3.79 3.51
C THR A 162 5.30 -2.89 2.37
N LEU A 163 5.59 -1.63 2.69
CA LEU A 163 6.18 -0.64 1.79
C LEU A 163 7.67 -0.51 2.08
N TYR A 164 8.48 -0.64 1.03
CA TYR A 164 9.91 -0.41 1.01
C TYR A 164 10.20 0.84 0.19
N ALA A 165 10.52 1.94 0.88
CA ALA A 165 10.93 3.19 0.26
C ALA A 165 12.45 3.27 0.17
N ARG A 166 12.94 3.69 -0.99
CA ARG A 166 14.34 3.81 -1.33
C ARG A 166 14.60 5.16 -1.96
N HIS A 167 15.76 5.72 -1.67
CA HIS A 167 16.27 6.87 -2.41
C HIS A 167 17.77 6.69 -2.60
N ASN A 168 18.20 6.64 -3.85
CA ASN A 168 19.58 6.50 -4.24
C ASN A 168 20.05 7.77 -4.93
N THR A 169 21.18 8.29 -4.45
CA THR A 169 21.97 9.28 -5.17
C THR A 169 23.18 8.57 -5.76
N LEU A 170 23.20 8.47 -7.09
CA LEU A 170 24.30 7.94 -7.88
C LEU A 170 24.66 9.03 -8.88
N SER A 171 25.56 9.96 -8.53
CA SER A 171 25.91 11.09 -9.40
C SER A 171 26.11 10.66 -10.86
N PRO A 172 25.40 11.23 -11.86
CA PRO A 172 24.54 12.43 -11.81
C PRO A 172 23.04 12.18 -11.60
N TRP A 173 22.63 10.94 -11.28
CA TRP A 173 21.24 10.52 -11.19
C TRP A 173 20.76 10.36 -9.75
N SER A 174 19.54 10.82 -9.50
CA SER A 174 18.82 10.57 -8.25
C SER A 174 17.48 9.94 -8.56
N GLN A 175 17.19 8.83 -7.91
CA GLN A 175 15.91 8.16 -8.00
C GLN A 175 15.33 7.99 -6.61
N SER A 176 14.02 8.21 -6.51
CA SER A 176 13.23 7.79 -5.36
C SER A 176 12.22 6.76 -5.81
N SER A 177 12.09 5.68 -5.06
CA SER A 177 11.11 4.65 -5.35
C SER A 177 10.46 4.13 -4.07
N ALA A 178 9.25 3.61 -4.21
CA ALA A 178 8.55 2.89 -3.17
C ALA A 178 7.93 1.64 -3.79
N THR A 179 8.28 0.47 -3.27
CA THR A 179 7.67 -0.79 -3.66
C THR A 179 6.83 -1.29 -2.51
N VAL A 180 5.58 -1.63 -2.77
CA VAL A 180 4.62 -2.12 -1.79
C VAL A 180 4.24 -3.54 -2.15
N THR A 181 4.39 -4.45 -1.19
CA THR A 181 4.24 -5.89 -1.38
C THR A 181 3.24 -6.44 -0.38
N GLU A 182 2.37 -7.35 -0.82
CA GLU A 182 1.51 -8.09 0.09
C GLU A 182 2.33 -9.13 0.86
N ASP A 183 2.32 -9.05 2.20
CA ASP A 183 3.10 -9.92 3.08
C ASP A 183 2.79 -11.41 2.79
N ALA A 184 1.51 -11.75 2.61
CA ALA A 184 1.07 -13.13 2.36
C ALA A 184 1.54 -13.73 1.02
N CYS A 185 1.89 -12.90 0.03
CA CYS A 185 2.49 -13.38 -1.22
C CYS A 185 3.98 -13.65 -1.06
N PHE A 186 4.68 -12.76 -0.34
CA PHE A 186 6.12 -12.87 -0.13
C PHE A 186 6.50 -13.90 0.93
N ASP A 187 5.62 -14.18 1.90
CA ASP A 187 5.79 -15.26 2.88
C ASP A 187 5.81 -16.67 2.25
N ARG A 188 5.45 -16.79 0.96
CA ARG A 188 5.45 -18.05 0.21
C ARG A 188 6.71 -18.27 -0.61
N LEU A 189 7.63 -17.32 -0.61
CA LEU A 189 8.89 -17.43 -1.34
C LEU A 189 9.79 -18.46 -0.66
N THR A 190 10.48 -19.25 -1.47
CA THR A 190 11.59 -20.08 -0.96
C THR A 190 12.80 -19.21 -0.67
N ASP A 191 13.75 -19.70 0.12
CA ASP A 191 15.00 -18.98 0.41
C ASP A 191 15.78 -18.68 -0.89
N GLU A 192 15.74 -19.58 -1.88
CA GLU A 192 16.35 -19.36 -3.19
C GLU A 192 15.64 -18.26 -3.98
N GLU A 193 14.30 -18.21 -3.93
CA GLU A 193 13.51 -17.16 -4.58
C GLU A 193 13.71 -15.80 -3.91
N ALA A 194 13.80 -15.77 -2.57
CA ALA A 194 14.11 -14.56 -1.82
C ALA A 194 15.50 -14.02 -2.17
N ALA A 195 16.51 -14.90 -2.26
CA ALA A 195 17.86 -14.51 -2.66
C ALA A 195 17.92 -13.92 -4.07
N LEU A 196 17.06 -14.37 -5.00
CA LEU A 196 16.98 -13.78 -6.35
C LEU A 196 16.50 -12.32 -6.35
N LEU A 197 15.77 -11.87 -5.32
CA LEU A 197 15.26 -10.50 -5.20
C LEU A 197 16.22 -9.55 -4.45
N GLU A 198 17.21 -10.10 -3.76
CA GLU A 198 18.19 -9.35 -2.96
C GLU A 198 19.49 -9.04 -3.70
N ASP A 199 19.78 -9.80 -4.77
CA ASP A 199 20.94 -9.64 -5.66
C ASP A 199 20.78 -8.50 -6.67
#